data_AF-A0A535VZG3-F1
#
_entry.id   AF-A0A535VZG3-F1
#
_cell.length_a   1.000
_cell.length_b   1.000
_cell.length_c   1.000
_cell.angle_alpha   90.00
_cell.angle_beta   90.00
_cell.angle_gamma   90.00
#
_symmetry.space_group_name_H-M   'P 1'
#
loop_
_entity.id
_entity.type
_entity.pdbx_description
1 polymer ?
#
loop_
_entity_poly.entity_id
_entity_poly.type
_entity_poly.pdbx_seq_one_letter_code
_entity_poly.pdbx_strand_id
1 'polypeptide(L)'
;MRSSQRRRGAGLLAMLGLLGGLVLVGVAPVSAADPVVLRAGTTQDLDSTNPFNTILVVGYEAFQLTYNLLVEFDKDAHPAAGYADSWERAPDKVTFHIRTGMKWSDGTAATSQDVCYSWGLAMAAIKDDTNVGAGYLDPNVKDAGVTKIECPDDSTFVASTTDQSDRIFQVYIPILPKHIYGKDDYKKIADEKFDAPLVGTGPYTLAEWKTGQFARFVRNPNYWGKQGFEDEVVLQIYKNSDTMVQALKSGELDYAHGVNSDQFKQLQVDPTFTTVAGKLNGWSQLAFNEYTKPIKDGGASTKALQDPAFRDALGYATDKQALVDRVLGGFGDPGDTAIPPVLADWHVAPDNPRHFNIDLAKQKLDAAGYTLDSNGKRLDKEGKPINLRLDYPNTDDNYPKVAQFVTSWYAQLGIGVTSQGFDSATLGEIILPPEGDGKAKYDIELWGWVGNPDPNALLQIFRCDAIGSSSDSQYCNPAFDNLYDQQLKEAGTARHDTLAKMQNLIYNDAPYDILYYEASLDVWRNDRFASWQSMPSDGTPLFTYGILDYTLLTDATAVPTPGATVLATGGASGAPTSAPSTGGTSGSSGSTGLLIVLVIVVIVAIAGWLYWRRRNAPKVELE
;
A
#
# COMPACT_ATOMS: atom_id res chain seq x y z
N MET A 1 45.10 24.52 -42.07
CA MET A 1 45.74 25.18 -43.25
C MET A 1 45.40 24.37 -44.49
N ARG A 2 44.82 25.05 -45.51
CA ARG A 2 44.70 24.79 -46.96
C ARG A 2 45.08 23.37 -47.45
N SER A 3 44.26 22.64 -48.20
CA SER A 3 43.69 22.90 -49.55
C SER A 3 42.89 21.63 -49.93
N SER A 4 41.96 21.53 -50.89
CA SER A 4 41.93 22.05 -52.25
C SER A 4 40.52 21.88 -52.86
N GLN A 5 40.05 22.90 -53.59
CA GLN A 5 38.90 22.84 -54.50
C GLN A 5 39.27 22.20 -55.85
N ARG A 6 38.29 21.54 -56.50
CA ARG A 6 38.00 21.34 -57.95
C ARG A 6 36.91 20.23 -58.01
N ARG A 7 35.90 20.15 -58.89
CA ARG A 7 35.47 20.87 -60.11
C ARG A 7 34.07 20.33 -60.49
N ARG A 8 33.20 21.21 -61.00
CA ARG A 8 32.27 21.08 -62.16
C ARG A 8 31.30 19.89 -62.29
N GLY A 9 30.05 20.24 -62.59
CA GLY A 9 29.12 19.42 -63.40
C GLY A 9 27.72 20.00 -63.45
N ALA A 10 27.43 20.85 -64.44
CA ALA A 10 26.08 21.29 -64.78
C ALA A 10 25.45 20.30 -65.78
N GLY A 11 24.15 20.04 -65.65
CA GLY A 11 23.36 19.27 -66.61
C GLY A 11 21.88 19.60 -66.47
N LEU A 12 21.42 20.56 -67.27
CA LEU A 12 20.01 20.83 -67.54
C LEU A 12 19.42 19.69 -68.39
N LEU A 13 18.21 19.23 -68.06
CA LEU A 13 17.29 18.61 -69.01
C LEU A 13 15.87 19.06 -68.68
N ALA A 14 15.31 19.85 -69.59
CA ALA A 14 13.89 20.19 -69.64
C ALA A 14 13.15 19.11 -70.44
N MET A 15 11.96 18.71 -69.99
CA MET A 15 10.90 18.30 -70.92
C MET A 15 9.49 18.46 -70.33
N LEU A 16 8.62 18.92 -71.21
CA LEU A 16 7.22 19.29 -71.06
C LEU A 16 6.28 18.17 -70.60
N GLY A 17 5.16 18.56 -69.97
CA GLY A 17 3.84 18.15 -70.49
C GLY A 17 2.86 17.51 -69.50
N LEU A 18 1.70 18.17 -69.38
CA LEU A 18 0.39 17.68 -68.88
C LEU A 18 0.18 17.55 -67.36
N LEU A 19 -0.25 18.65 -66.74
CA LEU A 19 -0.99 18.65 -65.47
C LEU A 19 -2.50 18.50 -65.76
N GLY A 20 -3.01 17.29 -65.59
CA GLY A 20 -4.44 17.06 -65.36
C GLY A 20 -4.77 17.44 -63.92
N GLY A 21 -5.75 18.32 -63.72
CA GLY A 21 -6.22 18.72 -62.40
C GLY A 21 -6.96 17.57 -61.72
N LEU A 22 -6.29 16.90 -60.78
CA LEU A 22 -6.98 16.18 -59.71
C LEU A 22 -7.25 17.18 -58.58
N VAL A 23 -8.51 17.50 -58.35
CA VAL A 23 -8.97 18.10 -57.10
C VAL A 23 -8.87 17.01 -56.03
N LEU A 24 -7.72 16.93 -55.37
CA LEU A 24 -7.59 16.23 -54.10
C LEU A 24 -8.37 17.03 -53.07
N VAL A 25 -9.53 16.53 -52.66
CA VAL A 25 -10.19 16.96 -51.43
C VAL A 25 -9.22 16.63 -50.30
N GLY A 26 -8.48 17.64 -49.85
CA GLY A 26 -7.63 17.53 -48.68
C GLY A 26 -8.52 17.27 -47.46
N VAL A 27 -8.63 16.01 -47.07
CA VAL A 27 -9.10 15.66 -45.72
C VAL A 27 -8.01 16.18 -44.80
N ALA A 28 -8.27 17.33 -44.15
CA ALA A 28 -7.40 17.80 -43.09
C ALA A 28 -7.29 16.68 -42.04
N PRO A 29 -6.09 16.34 -41.55
CA PRO A 29 -5.97 15.41 -40.44
C PRO A 29 -6.78 16.01 -39.28
N VAL A 30 -7.81 15.28 -38.84
CA VAL A 30 -8.45 15.56 -37.56
C VAL A 30 -7.35 15.40 -36.53
N SER A 31 -6.85 16.52 -35.99
CA SER A 31 -5.98 16.49 -34.82
C SER A 31 -6.80 15.80 -33.74
N ALA A 32 -6.39 14.61 -33.31
CA ALA A 32 -6.92 14.03 -32.09
C ALA A 32 -6.76 15.09 -31.00
N ALA A 33 -7.81 15.32 -30.20
CA ALA A 33 -7.69 16.17 -29.03
C ALA A 33 -6.58 15.59 -28.13
N ASP A 34 -5.85 16.46 -27.43
CA ASP A 34 -4.86 16.01 -26.44
C ASP A 34 -5.58 15.13 -25.39
N PRO A 35 -4.99 14.01 -24.97
CA PRO A 35 -5.62 13.10 -24.03
C PRO A 35 -5.94 13.79 -22.71
N VAL A 36 -7.10 13.48 -22.13
CA VAL A 36 -7.47 13.97 -20.79
C VAL A 36 -6.67 13.16 -19.75
N VAL A 37 -5.67 13.79 -19.13
CA VAL A 37 -4.79 13.11 -18.15
C VAL A 37 -5.18 13.43 -16.71
N LEU A 38 -5.57 12.44 -15.90
CA LEU A 38 -5.63 12.57 -14.44
C LEU A 38 -4.21 12.44 -13.86
N ARG A 39 -3.76 13.43 -13.09
CA ARG A 39 -2.45 13.44 -12.43
C ARG A 39 -2.61 13.35 -10.92
N ALA A 40 -2.26 12.19 -10.36
CA ALA A 40 -2.27 11.95 -8.92
C ALA A 40 -0.82 11.92 -8.40
N GLY A 41 -0.50 12.80 -7.45
CA GLY A 41 0.80 12.87 -6.81
C GLY A 41 0.89 11.93 -5.59
N THR A 42 2.05 11.29 -5.43
CA THR A 42 2.42 10.50 -4.24
C THR A 42 3.91 10.67 -3.94
N THR A 43 4.31 10.44 -2.68
CA THR A 43 5.73 10.41 -2.27
C THR A 43 6.35 9.01 -2.32
N GLN A 44 5.54 7.98 -2.58
CA GLN A 44 5.97 6.59 -2.66
C GLN A 44 6.08 6.16 -4.13
N ASP A 45 7.23 5.65 -4.56
CA ASP A 45 7.40 5.03 -5.89
C ASP A 45 7.00 3.55 -5.84
N LEU A 46 6.74 2.97 -7.02
CA LEU A 46 6.57 1.53 -7.16
C LEU A 46 7.89 0.84 -6.77
N ASP A 47 7.78 -0.31 -6.12
CA ASP A 47 8.89 -1.23 -5.83
C ASP A 47 8.95 -2.38 -6.86
N SER A 48 7.80 -2.72 -7.45
CA SER A 48 7.66 -3.78 -8.44
C SER A 48 6.51 -3.50 -9.42
N THR A 49 6.65 -4.03 -10.65
CA THR A 49 5.55 -4.14 -11.64
C THR A 49 4.91 -5.51 -11.67
N ASN A 50 5.50 -6.49 -10.97
CA ASN A 50 4.92 -7.79 -10.74
C ASN A 50 4.11 -7.75 -9.44
N PRO A 51 2.80 -8.02 -9.48
CA PRO A 51 1.92 -7.94 -8.32
C PRO A 51 2.17 -9.02 -7.27
N PHE A 52 3.07 -10.00 -7.47
CA PHE A 52 3.48 -10.92 -6.39
C PHE A 52 4.69 -10.40 -5.59
N ASN A 53 5.30 -9.29 -6.01
CA ASN A 53 6.56 -8.79 -5.46
C ASN A 53 6.46 -7.37 -4.88
N THR A 54 5.30 -6.71 -4.94
CA THR A 54 5.12 -5.39 -4.32
C THR A 54 4.71 -5.53 -2.86
N ILE A 55 5.26 -4.70 -1.99
CA ILE A 55 4.87 -4.61 -0.57
C ILE A 55 4.40 -3.20 -0.19
N LEU A 56 4.28 -2.30 -1.19
CA LEU A 56 3.97 -0.88 -1.00
C LEU A 56 2.60 -0.53 -1.56
N VAL A 57 1.82 0.30 -0.85
CA VAL A 57 0.45 0.72 -1.21
C VAL A 57 0.34 1.23 -2.65
N VAL A 58 1.29 2.05 -3.10
CA VAL A 58 1.30 2.56 -4.50
C VAL A 58 1.40 1.44 -5.55
N GLY A 59 2.05 0.32 -5.22
CA GLY A 59 2.11 -0.85 -6.10
C GLY A 59 0.76 -1.55 -6.20
N TYR A 60 -0.01 -1.58 -5.12
CA TYR A 60 -1.40 -2.08 -5.12
C TYR A 60 -2.29 -1.24 -6.03
N GLU A 61 -2.24 0.08 -5.88
CA GLU A 61 -2.97 1.00 -6.75
C GLU A 61 -2.63 0.77 -8.23
N ALA A 62 -1.34 0.66 -8.54
CA ALA A 62 -0.85 0.45 -9.90
C ALA A 62 -1.37 -0.86 -10.53
N PHE A 63 -1.35 -1.97 -9.78
CA PHE A 63 -1.81 -3.22 -10.34
C PHE A 63 -3.34 -3.30 -10.42
N GLN A 64 -4.09 -2.70 -9.50
CA GLN A 64 -5.56 -2.71 -9.57
C GLN A 64 -6.09 -1.92 -10.76
N LEU A 65 -5.39 -0.84 -11.14
CA LEU A 65 -5.63 -0.16 -12.40
C LEU A 65 -5.50 -1.11 -13.60
N THR A 66 -4.52 -2.04 -13.56
CA THR A 66 -4.13 -2.93 -14.66
C THR A 66 -4.89 -4.26 -14.69
N TYR A 67 -5.12 -4.90 -13.54
CA TYR A 67 -5.64 -6.26 -13.41
C TYR A 67 -6.88 -6.26 -12.51
N ASN A 68 -7.94 -6.94 -12.95
CA ASN A 68 -9.07 -7.20 -12.06
C ASN A 68 -8.76 -8.30 -11.05
N LEU A 69 -9.40 -8.21 -9.89
CA LEU A 69 -9.53 -9.31 -8.94
C LEU A 69 -10.69 -10.24 -9.36
N LEU A 70 -10.70 -11.48 -8.84
CA LEU A 70 -11.82 -12.40 -9.07
C LEU A 70 -13.14 -11.78 -8.59
N VAL A 71 -13.11 -11.23 -7.38
CA VAL A 71 -14.17 -10.47 -6.72
C VAL A 71 -13.57 -9.12 -6.36
N GLU A 72 -14.25 -8.04 -6.75
CA GLU A 72 -13.84 -6.66 -6.43
C GLU A 72 -14.57 -6.20 -5.17
N PHE A 73 -14.45 -4.92 -4.81
CA PHE A 73 -15.14 -4.35 -3.66
C PHE A 73 -16.02 -3.16 -4.06
N ASP A 74 -17.17 -2.98 -3.40
CA ASP A 74 -18.06 -1.84 -3.61
C ASP A 74 -17.61 -0.60 -2.81
N LYS A 75 -18.35 0.50 -2.92
CA LYS A 75 -18.05 1.77 -2.24
C LYS A 75 -17.93 1.68 -0.71
N ASP A 76 -18.37 0.61 -0.09
CA ASP A 76 -18.31 0.37 1.36
C ASP A 76 -17.32 -0.77 1.70
N ALA A 77 -16.48 -1.16 0.74
CA ALA A 77 -15.53 -2.26 0.81
C ALA A 77 -16.17 -3.66 1.01
N HIS A 78 -17.44 -3.85 0.61
CA HIS A 78 -18.05 -5.17 0.58
C HIS A 78 -17.73 -5.91 -0.73
N PRO A 79 -17.65 -7.25 -0.73
CA PRO A 79 -17.46 -8.03 -1.94
C PRO A 79 -18.48 -7.70 -3.05
N ALA A 80 -17.98 -7.45 -4.25
CA ALA A 80 -18.74 -7.02 -5.42
C ALA A 80 -18.25 -7.71 -6.71
N ALA A 81 -19.05 -7.61 -7.77
CA ALA A 81 -18.74 -8.20 -9.07
C ALA A 81 -17.41 -7.66 -9.64
N GLY A 82 -16.51 -8.58 -10.00
CA GLY A 82 -15.17 -8.30 -10.53
C GLY A 82 -14.91 -8.99 -11.86
N TYR A 83 -13.86 -9.82 -11.93
CA TYR A 83 -13.65 -10.73 -13.05
C TYR A 83 -14.80 -11.76 -13.14
N ALA A 84 -15.32 -12.20 -11.99
CA ALA A 84 -16.59 -12.91 -11.89
C ALA A 84 -17.75 -11.93 -11.67
N ASP A 85 -18.87 -12.12 -12.37
CA ASP A 85 -20.05 -11.27 -12.22
C ASP A 85 -21.02 -11.74 -11.13
N SER A 86 -20.90 -13.01 -10.74
CA SER A 86 -21.74 -13.67 -9.75
C SER A 86 -21.08 -14.95 -9.22
N TRP A 87 -21.59 -15.48 -8.11
CA TRP A 87 -21.12 -16.73 -7.53
C TRP A 87 -22.22 -17.43 -6.72
N GLU A 88 -22.09 -18.74 -6.60
CA GLU A 88 -22.96 -19.62 -5.83
C GLU A 88 -22.15 -20.37 -4.75
N ARG A 89 -22.62 -20.32 -3.50
CA ARG A 89 -22.02 -21.04 -2.37
C ARG A 89 -22.72 -22.38 -2.17
N ALA A 90 -21.95 -23.47 -2.21
CA ALA A 90 -22.33 -24.79 -1.74
C ALA A 90 -21.58 -25.12 -0.42
N PRO A 91 -21.92 -26.21 0.29
CA PRO A 91 -21.27 -26.56 1.56
C PRO A 91 -19.75 -26.75 1.50
N ASP A 92 -19.24 -27.27 0.39
CA ASP A 92 -17.85 -27.70 0.19
C ASP A 92 -17.14 -26.98 -0.97
N LYS A 93 -17.78 -25.97 -1.56
CA LYS A 93 -17.24 -25.21 -2.69
C LYS A 93 -17.97 -23.89 -2.96
N VAL A 94 -17.29 -23.02 -3.71
CA VAL A 94 -17.88 -21.86 -4.39
C VAL A 94 -17.74 -22.04 -5.90
N THR A 95 -18.79 -21.71 -6.64
CA THR A 95 -18.75 -21.63 -8.10
C THR A 95 -18.89 -20.17 -8.51
N PHE A 96 -17.88 -19.65 -9.18
CA PHE A 96 -17.83 -18.30 -9.71
C PHE A 96 -18.14 -18.31 -11.21
N HIS A 97 -18.98 -17.38 -11.63
CA HIS A 97 -19.36 -17.20 -13.03
C HIS A 97 -18.56 -16.05 -13.62
N ILE A 98 -17.67 -16.40 -14.55
CA ILE A 98 -16.78 -15.47 -15.22
C ILE A 98 -17.54 -14.70 -16.28
N ARG A 99 -17.32 -13.39 -16.32
CA ARG A 99 -17.99 -12.48 -17.22
C ARG A 99 -17.80 -12.89 -18.69
N THR A 100 -18.90 -13.04 -19.42
CA THR A 100 -18.85 -13.46 -20.82
C THR A 100 -18.36 -12.33 -21.74
N GLY A 101 -17.53 -12.65 -22.73
CA GLY A 101 -17.08 -11.71 -23.77
C GLY A 101 -16.02 -10.70 -23.31
N MET A 102 -15.48 -10.87 -22.11
CA MET A 102 -14.38 -10.07 -21.60
C MET A 102 -13.09 -10.31 -22.40
N LYS A 103 -12.28 -9.25 -22.52
CA LYS A 103 -11.02 -9.29 -23.25
C LYS A 103 -9.92 -8.63 -22.45
N TRP A 104 -8.71 -9.14 -22.65
CA TRP A 104 -7.47 -8.46 -22.31
C TRP A 104 -7.30 -7.20 -23.15
N SER A 105 -6.47 -6.27 -22.69
CA SER A 105 -6.18 -5.03 -23.42
C SER A 105 -5.58 -5.24 -24.82
N ASP A 106 -4.95 -6.38 -25.08
CA ASP A 106 -4.46 -6.79 -26.40
C ASP A 106 -5.52 -7.42 -27.32
N GLY A 107 -6.76 -7.56 -26.83
CA GLY A 107 -7.90 -8.12 -27.56
C GLY A 107 -8.07 -9.64 -27.41
N THR A 108 -7.16 -10.34 -26.75
CA THR A 108 -7.29 -11.77 -26.44
C THR A 108 -8.47 -11.99 -25.50
N ALA A 109 -9.21 -13.08 -25.66
CA ALA A 109 -10.32 -13.41 -24.76
C ALA A 109 -9.81 -13.67 -23.33
N ALA A 110 -10.48 -13.07 -22.35
CA ALA A 110 -10.22 -13.29 -20.92
C ALA A 110 -11.23 -14.31 -20.40
N THR A 111 -10.76 -15.44 -19.87
CA THR A 111 -11.62 -16.58 -19.50
C THR A 111 -11.32 -17.09 -18.08
N SER A 112 -12.09 -18.06 -17.61
CA SER A 112 -11.81 -18.79 -16.36
C SER A 112 -10.41 -19.41 -16.33
N GLN A 113 -9.82 -19.72 -17.49
CA GLN A 113 -8.49 -20.33 -17.56
C GLN A 113 -7.41 -19.41 -17.01
N ASP A 114 -7.57 -18.10 -17.15
CA ASP A 114 -6.69 -17.09 -16.54
C ASP A 114 -6.82 -17.08 -15.01
N VAL A 115 -8.03 -17.26 -14.49
CA VAL A 115 -8.29 -17.40 -13.04
C VAL A 115 -7.62 -18.65 -12.49
N CYS A 116 -7.84 -19.81 -13.13
CA CYS A 116 -7.20 -21.06 -12.72
C CYS A 116 -5.68 -21.01 -12.79
N TYR A 117 -5.12 -20.29 -13.77
CA TYR A 117 -3.68 -20.07 -13.83
C TYR A 117 -3.21 -19.26 -12.61
N SER A 118 -3.80 -18.09 -12.38
CA SER A 118 -3.39 -17.14 -11.35
C SER A 118 -3.53 -17.71 -9.93
N TRP A 119 -4.69 -18.28 -9.61
CA TRP A 119 -4.90 -18.97 -8.32
C TRP A 119 -4.08 -20.26 -8.22
N GLY A 120 -3.81 -20.91 -9.36
CA GLY A 120 -2.96 -22.09 -9.44
C GLY A 120 -1.51 -21.85 -9.02
N LEU A 121 -0.99 -20.63 -9.23
CA LEU A 121 0.35 -20.25 -8.76
C LEU A 121 0.42 -20.30 -7.23
N ALA A 122 -0.52 -19.64 -6.54
CA ALA A 122 -0.62 -19.65 -5.08
C ALA A 122 -0.88 -21.07 -4.54
N MET A 123 -1.83 -21.81 -5.13
CA MET A 123 -2.10 -23.20 -4.73
C MET A 123 -0.87 -24.11 -4.85
N ALA A 124 -0.03 -23.90 -5.88
CA ALA A 124 1.19 -24.67 -6.06
C ALA A 124 2.27 -24.28 -5.04
N ALA A 125 2.44 -22.99 -4.74
CA ALA A 125 3.38 -22.51 -3.73
C ALA A 125 3.00 -23.01 -2.32
N ILE A 126 1.73 -22.86 -1.94
CA ILE A 126 1.18 -23.33 -0.66
C ILE A 126 1.43 -24.84 -0.48
N LYS A 127 1.24 -25.63 -1.54
CA LYS A 127 1.47 -27.09 -1.50
C LYS A 127 2.95 -27.44 -1.26
N ASP A 128 3.87 -26.60 -1.73
CA ASP A 128 5.31 -26.76 -1.54
C ASP A 128 5.79 -26.10 -0.22
N ASP A 129 4.87 -25.72 0.68
CA ASP A 129 5.13 -25.01 1.93
C ASP A 129 5.96 -23.73 1.73
N THR A 130 5.65 -22.99 0.67
CA THR A 130 6.29 -21.71 0.32
C THR A 130 5.25 -20.71 -0.20
N ASN A 131 5.70 -19.54 -0.66
CA ASN A 131 4.84 -18.50 -1.22
C ASN A 131 5.31 -18.06 -2.61
N VAL A 132 4.45 -17.39 -3.37
CA VAL A 132 4.85 -16.69 -4.59
C VAL A 132 5.45 -15.33 -4.24
N GLY A 133 6.65 -15.06 -4.76
CA GLY A 133 7.27 -13.73 -4.63
C GLY A 133 7.49 -13.33 -3.18
N ALA A 134 7.01 -12.14 -2.81
CA ALA A 134 7.08 -11.60 -1.46
C ALA A 134 6.14 -12.32 -0.46
N GLY A 135 5.19 -13.14 -0.97
CA GLY A 135 4.43 -14.11 -0.18
C GLY A 135 3.29 -13.56 0.69
N TYR A 136 2.84 -12.35 0.40
CA TYR A 136 1.74 -11.71 1.13
C TYR A 136 0.35 -12.07 0.58
N LEU A 137 0.26 -12.57 -0.66
CA LEU A 137 -1.02 -12.87 -1.30
C LEU A 137 -1.49 -14.31 -1.04
N ASP A 138 -0.57 -15.27 -1.07
CA ASP A 138 -0.83 -16.71 -0.91
C ASP A 138 -1.63 -17.06 0.35
N PRO A 139 -1.33 -16.46 1.52
CA PRO A 139 -2.06 -16.77 2.74
C PRO A 139 -3.57 -16.52 2.63
N ASN A 140 -4.00 -15.54 1.82
CA ASN A 140 -5.42 -15.29 1.59
C ASN A 140 -6.14 -16.50 0.97
N VAL A 141 -5.46 -17.26 0.11
CA VAL A 141 -6.01 -18.47 -0.52
C VAL A 141 -6.09 -19.62 0.49
N LYS A 142 -5.01 -19.82 1.27
CA LYS A 142 -4.94 -20.83 2.34
C LYS A 142 -6.00 -20.59 3.41
N ASP A 143 -6.10 -19.36 3.90
CA ASP A 143 -7.00 -18.98 4.99
C ASP A 143 -8.47 -18.92 4.52
N ALA A 144 -8.71 -18.70 3.23
CA ALA A 144 -10.01 -18.92 2.61
C ALA A 144 -10.42 -20.41 2.53
N GLY A 145 -9.57 -21.33 3.01
CA GLY A 145 -9.86 -22.76 3.09
C GLY A 145 -9.86 -23.45 1.73
N VAL A 146 -9.24 -22.86 0.70
CA VAL A 146 -9.28 -23.39 -0.67
C VAL A 146 -8.37 -24.62 -0.77
N THR A 147 -8.94 -25.75 -1.20
CA THR A 147 -8.23 -27.05 -1.28
C THR A 147 -8.01 -27.52 -2.71
N LYS A 148 -8.86 -27.06 -3.63
CA LYS A 148 -8.83 -27.45 -5.03
C LYS A 148 -9.48 -26.37 -5.87
N ILE A 149 -8.96 -26.17 -7.08
CA ILE A 149 -9.52 -25.28 -8.07
C ILE A 149 -9.77 -26.02 -9.39
N GLU A 150 -10.85 -25.68 -10.08
CA GLU A 150 -11.23 -26.26 -11.37
C GLU A 150 -11.85 -25.21 -12.30
N CYS A 151 -11.54 -25.27 -13.59
CA CYS A 151 -12.15 -24.44 -14.63
C CYS A 151 -12.69 -25.36 -15.74
N PRO A 152 -13.93 -25.90 -15.59
CA PRO A 152 -14.48 -26.91 -16.49
C PRO A 152 -14.77 -26.37 -17.90
N ASP A 153 -14.98 -25.06 -18.03
CA ASP A 153 -15.22 -24.33 -19.27
C ASP A 153 -14.73 -22.88 -19.13
N ASP A 154 -14.77 -22.09 -20.20
CA ASP A 154 -14.25 -20.71 -20.26
C ASP A 154 -14.97 -19.71 -19.34
N SER A 155 -16.14 -20.06 -18.81
CA SER A 155 -17.00 -19.18 -18.02
C SER A 155 -17.17 -19.59 -16.55
N THR A 156 -16.55 -20.69 -16.13
CA THR A 156 -16.76 -21.26 -14.79
C THR A 156 -15.43 -21.46 -14.07
N PHE A 157 -15.32 -20.91 -12.86
CA PHE A 157 -14.25 -21.21 -11.91
C PHE A 157 -14.87 -21.81 -10.64
N VAL A 158 -14.36 -22.96 -10.19
CA VAL A 158 -14.83 -23.66 -8.99
C VAL A 158 -13.69 -23.75 -8.00
N ALA A 159 -13.92 -23.30 -6.77
CA ALA A 159 -12.98 -23.45 -5.66
C ALA A 159 -13.62 -24.33 -4.58
N SER A 160 -13.04 -25.49 -4.30
CA SER A 160 -13.44 -26.33 -3.16
C SER A 160 -12.91 -25.75 -1.87
N THR A 161 -13.76 -25.63 -0.85
CA THR A 161 -13.44 -25.01 0.44
C THR A 161 -13.61 -25.98 1.60
N THR A 162 -12.78 -25.83 2.65
CA THR A 162 -12.90 -26.60 3.90
C THR A 162 -14.01 -26.12 4.82
N ASP A 163 -14.45 -24.88 4.62
CA ASP A 163 -15.49 -24.24 5.42
C ASP A 163 -16.39 -23.35 4.55
N GLN A 164 -17.38 -22.72 5.20
CA GLN A 164 -18.34 -21.82 4.57
C GLN A 164 -18.01 -20.34 4.81
N SER A 165 -16.75 -20.02 5.10
CA SER A 165 -16.34 -18.64 5.37
C SER A 165 -16.39 -17.77 4.11
N ASP A 166 -16.79 -16.51 4.30
CA ASP A 166 -16.82 -15.49 3.25
C ASP A 166 -15.43 -14.93 2.91
N ARG A 167 -14.37 -15.37 3.59
CA ARG A 167 -12.97 -14.98 3.31
C ARG A 167 -12.56 -15.21 1.85
N ILE A 168 -13.10 -16.23 1.19
CA ILE A 168 -12.82 -16.48 -0.23
C ILE A 168 -13.23 -15.32 -1.16
N PHE A 169 -14.21 -14.51 -0.75
CA PHE A 169 -14.66 -13.33 -1.50
C PHE A 169 -13.76 -12.12 -1.32
N GLN A 170 -12.73 -12.24 -0.47
CA GLN A 170 -11.77 -11.19 -0.16
C GLN A 170 -10.34 -11.56 -0.59
N VAL A 171 -10.18 -12.62 -1.38
CA VAL A 171 -8.89 -13.08 -1.88
C VAL A 171 -8.35 -12.10 -2.92
N TYR A 172 -7.23 -11.47 -2.58
CA TYR A 172 -6.64 -10.36 -3.34
C TYR A 172 -5.66 -10.79 -4.44
N ILE A 173 -5.92 -11.92 -5.12
CA ILE A 173 -5.05 -12.44 -6.18
C ILE A 173 -5.39 -11.74 -7.52
N PRO A 174 -4.48 -10.97 -8.12
CA PRO A 174 -4.71 -10.37 -9.43
C PRO A 174 -4.76 -11.44 -10.52
N ILE A 175 -5.73 -11.32 -11.43
CA ILE A 175 -5.83 -12.26 -12.55
C ILE A 175 -4.80 -11.88 -13.60
N LEU A 176 -3.86 -12.78 -13.88
CA LEU A 176 -2.79 -12.62 -14.85
C LEU A 176 -3.15 -13.25 -16.21
N PRO A 177 -2.64 -12.69 -17.34
CA PRO A 177 -2.88 -13.21 -18.67
C PRO A 177 -2.16 -14.53 -18.91
N LYS A 178 -2.90 -15.65 -18.92
CA LYS A 178 -2.33 -16.98 -19.15
C LYS A 178 -1.69 -17.11 -20.52
N HIS A 179 -2.16 -16.37 -21.54
CA HIS A 179 -1.55 -16.41 -22.87
C HIS A 179 -0.13 -15.81 -22.91
N ILE A 180 0.23 -14.98 -21.93
CA ILE A 180 1.58 -14.41 -21.79
C ILE A 180 2.41 -15.29 -20.85
N TYR A 181 1.89 -15.53 -19.64
CA TYR A 181 2.66 -16.12 -18.54
C TYR A 181 2.40 -17.61 -18.32
N GLY A 182 1.41 -18.21 -18.98
CA GLY A 182 0.90 -19.55 -18.67
C GLY A 182 1.86 -20.74 -18.88
N LYS A 183 3.10 -20.49 -19.32
CA LYS A 183 4.18 -21.49 -19.37
C LYS A 183 5.05 -21.47 -18.12
N ASP A 184 4.89 -20.45 -17.28
CA ASP A 184 5.74 -20.16 -16.16
C ASP A 184 5.06 -20.61 -14.88
N ASP A 185 5.81 -21.33 -14.05
CA ASP A 185 5.35 -21.79 -12.74
C ASP A 185 5.52 -20.68 -11.69
N TYR A 186 5.08 -20.96 -10.47
CA TYR A 186 5.13 -19.98 -9.39
C TYR A 186 6.56 -19.51 -9.07
N LYS A 187 7.58 -20.33 -9.30
CA LYS A 187 8.99 -19.98 -9.04
C LYS A 187 9.46 -18.98 -10.08
N LYS A 188 9.16 -19.25 -11.35
CA LYS A 188 9.53 -18.33 -12.43
C LYS A 188 8.76 -17.01 -12.32
N ILE A 189 7.47 -17.06 -11.98
CA ILE A 189 6.67 -15.84 -11.74
C ILE A 189 7.20 -15.05 -10.56
N ALA A 190 7.61 -15.70 -9.46
CA ALA A 190 8.22 -15.03 -8.32
C ALA A 190 9.48 -14.22 -8.71
N ASP A 191 10.28 -14.74 -9.65
CA ASP A 191 11.51 -14.08 -10.11
C ASP A 191 11.31 -13.12 -11.29
N GLU A 192 10.11 -13.06 -11.88
CA GLU A 192 9.88 -12.34 -13.13
C GLU A 192 9.59 -10.85 -12.89
N LYS A 193 10.22 -10.00 -13.70
CA LYS A 193 9.86 -8.60 -13.82
C LYS A 193 8.88 -8.44 -14.97
N PHE A 194 7.75 -7.80 -14.71
CA PHE A 194 6.76 -7.52 -15.76
C PHE A 194 7.13 -6.21 -16.47
N ASP A 195 7.52 -6.27 -17.73
CA ASP A 195 7.95 -5.10 -18.48
C ASP A 195 6.75 -4.39 -19.15
N ALA A 196 6.62 -3.08 -18.88
CA ALA A 196 5.60 -2.24 -19.52
C ALA A 196 5.86 -2.11 -21.05
N PRO A 197 4.83 -2.01 -21.90
CA PRO A 197 3.41 -1.91 -21.55
C PRO A 197 2.82 -3.25 -21.10
N LEU A 198 2.07 -3.23 -19.98
CA LEU A 198 1.41 -4.41 -19.44
C LEU A 198 0.08 -4.69 -20.14
N VAL A 199 -0.24 -5.98 -20.27
CA VAL A 199 -1.55 -6.45 -20.74
C VAL A 199 -2.42 -6.76 -19.54
N GLY A 200 -3.62 -6.20 -19.51
CA GLY A 200 -4.50 -6.21 -18.34
C GLY A 200 -5.98 -6.25 -18.70
N THR A 201 -6.81 -6.56 -17.71
CA THR A 201 -8.29 -6.57 -17.81
C THR A 201 -8.93 -5.38 -17.11
N GLY A 202 -8.15 -4.61 -16.33
CA GLY A 202 -8.61 -3.41 -15.62
C GLY A 202 -8.97 -2.24 -16.55
N PRO A 203 -9.51 -1.15 -15.99
CA PRO A 203 -9.94 0.03 -16.74
C PRO A 203 -8.80 0.77 -17.46
N TYR A 204 -7.58 0.65 -16.93
CA TYR A 204 -6.36 1.21 -17.49
C TYR A 204 -5.28 0.13 -17.58
N THR A 205 -4.17 0.36 -18.27
CA THR A 205 -3.01 -0.54 -18.20
C THR A 205 -1.72 0.25 -18.10
N LEU A 206 -0.76 -0.24 -17.30
CA LEU A 206 0.54 0.39 -17.16
C LEU A 206 1.26 0.44 -18.52
N ALA A 207 1.46 1.64 -19.05
CA ALA A 207 2.13 1.86 -20.33
C ALA A 207 3.63 2.14 -20.17
N GLU A 208 4.00 2.83 -19.09
CA GLU A 208 5.39 3.22 -18.83
C GLU A 208 5.59 3.48 -17.33
N TRP A 209 6.72 3.02 -16.78
CA TRP A 209 7.16 3.41 -15.45
C TRP A 209 8.60 3.93 -15.53
N LYS A 210 8.80 5.17 -15.06
CA LYS A 210 10.11 5.77 -14.85
C LYS A 210 10.34 5.94 -13.37
N THR A 211 11.19 5.10 -12.81
CA THR A 211 11.59 5.13 -11.39
C THR A 211 11.97 6.54 -10.95
N GLY A 212 11.42 6.96 -9.82
CA GLY A 212 11.57 8.25 -9.17
C GLY A 212 10.88 9.41 -9.90
N GLN A 213 10.07 9.13 -10.93
CA GLN A 213 9.41 10.15 -11.74
C GLN A 213 7.91 9.88 -11.87
N PHE A 214 7.48 8.83 -12.55
CA PHE A 214 6.06 8.55 -12.75
C PHE A 214 5.77 7.10 -13.16
N ALA A 215 4.55 6.65 -12.91
CA ALA A 215 3.92 5.51 -13.58
C ALA A 215 2.72 6.02 -14.39
N ARG A 216 2.72 5.74 -15.70
CA ARG A 216 1.70 6.21 -16.67
C ARG A 216 0.86 5.04 -17.13
N PHE A 217 -0.45 5.20 -16.99
CA PHE A 217 -1.47 4.23 -17.36
C PHE A 217 -2.33 4.80 -18.49
N VAL A 218 -2.65 3.97 -19.46
CA VAL A 218 -3.50 4.35 -20.60
C VAL A 218 -4.81 3.60 -20.54
N ARG A 219 -5.89 4.24 -20.98
CA ARG A 219 -7.23 3.64 -21.04
C ARG A 219 -7.19 2.28 -21.75
N ASN A 220 -7.75 1.25 -21.12
CA ASN A 220 -7.93 -0.04 -21.77
C ASN A 220 -9.11 0.06 -22.76
N PRO A 221 -8.88 -0.02 -24.08
CA PRO A 221 -9.96 0.12 -25.06
C PRO A 221 -10.93 -1.07 -25.06
N ASN A 222 -10.58 -2.17 -24.40
CA ASN A 222 -11.36 -3.39 -24.29
C ASN A 222 -12.00 -3.57 -22.90
N TYR A 223 -11.95 -2.55 -22.03
CA TYR A 223 -12.57 -2.64 -20.71
C TYR A 223 -14.07 -2.87 -20.82
N TRP A 224 -14.58 -3.83 -20.05
CA TRP A 224 -15.98 -4.26 -20.10
C TRP A 224 -16.92 -3.34 -19.32
N GLY A 225 -16.39 -2.58 -18.34
CA GLY A 225 -17.15 -1.73 -17.45
C GLY A 225 -17.26 -0.28 -17.93
N LYS A 226 -17.85 0.57 -17.08
CA LYS A 226 -17.85 2.02 -17.30
C LYS A 226 -16.43 2.54 -17.12
N GLN A 227 -16.01 3.49 -17.96
CA GLN A 227 -14.74 4.20 -17.78
C GLN A 227 -14.97 5.65 -17.36
N GLY A 228 -13.99 6.20 -16.65
CA GLY A 228 -13.94 7.60 -16.26
C GLY A 228 -13.68 8.54 -17.43
N PHE A 229 -13.79 9.82 -17.13
CA PHE A 229 -13.55 10.92 -18.07
C PHE A 229 -12.12 10.94 -18.63
N GLU A 230 -11.13 10.54 -17.82
CA GLU A 230 -9.71 10.54 -18.14
C GLU A 230 -9.28 9.42 -19.10
N ASP A 231 -8.48 9.77 -20.10
CA ASP A 231 -7.86 8.87 -21.07
C ASP A 231 -6.55 8.27 -20.54
N GLU A 232 -5.87 8.97 -19.64
CA GLU A 232 -4.66 8.51 -18.97
C GLU A 232 -4.71 8.82 -17.47
N VAL A 233 -4.15 7.93 -16.68
CA VAL A 233 -3.84 8.15 -15.27
C VAL A 233 -2.33 8.21 -15.13
N VAL A 234 -1.81 9.26 -14.50
CA VAL A 234 -0.39 9.39 -14.18
C VAL A 234 -0.23 9.49 -12.67
N LEU A 235 0.39 8.45 -12.11
CA LEU A 235 0.90 8.49 -10.74
C LEU A 235 2.25 9.20 -10.77
N GLN A 236 2.29 10.44 -10.31
CA GLN A 236 3.47 11.30 -10.31
C GLN A 236 4.21 11.17 -8.98
N ILE A 237 5.49 10.81 -9.05
CA ILE A 237 6.31 10.54 -7.86
C ILE A 237 7.06 11.81 -7.46
N TYR A 238 6.90 12.20 -6.20
CA TYR A 238 7.58 13.34 -5.58
C TYR A 238 8.53 12.88 -4.48
N LYS A 239 9.61 13.64 -4.29
CA LYS A 239 10.57 13.36 -3.22
C LYS A 239 10.08 13.80 -1.83
N ASN A 240 9.13 14.73 -1.80
CA ASN A 240 8.55 15.26 -0.56
C ASN A 240 7.19 15.90 -0.87
N SER A 241 6.37 15.99 0.18
CA SER A 241 5.02 16.52 0.08
C SER A 241 4.96 18.01 -0.29
N ASP A 242 5.96 18.82 0.11
CA ASP A 242 6.00 20.26 -0.23
C ASP A 242 5.96 20.49 -1.74
N THR A 243 6.83 19.80 -2.49
CA THR A 243 6.87 19.92 -3.95
C THR A 243 5.58 19.42 -4.63
N MET A 244 4.98 18.36 -4.10
CA MET A 244 3.70 17.83 -4.56
C MET A 244 2.57 18.85 -4.35
N VAL A 245 2.47 19.43 -3.15
CA VAL A 245 1.44 20.43 -2.82
C VAL A 245 1.61 21.70 -3.66
N GLN A 246 2.85 22.13 -3.97
CA GLN A 246 3.04 23.25 -4.91
C GLN A 246 2.55 22.93 -6.31
N ALA A 247 2.77 21.72 -6.82
CA ALA A 247 2.26 21.28 -8.11
C ALA A 247 0.72 21.19 -8.15
N LEU A 248 0.09 20.78 -7.04
CA LEU A 248 -1.37 20.83 -6.89
C LEU A 248 -1.89 22.28 -6.96
N LYS A 249 -1.22 23.20 -6.24
CA LYS A 249 -1.57 24.63 -6.22
C LYS A 249 -1.39 25.30 -7.58
N SER A 250 -0.36 24.94 -8.35
CA SER A 250 -0.15 25.48 -9.70
C SER A 250 -1.08 24.89 -10.76
N GLY A 251 -1.76 23.78 -10.46
CA GLY A 251 -2.60 23.03 -11.42
C GLY A 251 -1.82 22.04 -12.27
N GLU A 252 -0.59 21.71 -11.90
CA GLU A 252 0.18 20.62 -12.49
C GLU A 252 -0.27 19.24 -11.98
N LEU A 253 -0.88 19.18 -10.79
CA LEU A 253 -1.56 17.98 -10.26
C LEU A 253 -3.06 18.22 -10.11
N ASP A 254 -3.81 17.13 -10.21
CA ASP A 254 -5.25 17.11 -9.97
C ASP A 254 -5.58 16.55 -8.56
N TYR A 255 -4.77 15.61 -8.07
CA TYR A 255 -4.89 14.95 -6.77
C TYR A 255 -3.54 14.85 -6.08
N ALA A 256 -3.49 15.02 -4.76
CA ALA A 256 -2.31 14.83 -3.92
C ALA A 256 -2.67 13.86 -2.77
N HIS A 257 -2.00 12.72 -2.76
CA HIS A 257 -2.15 11.68 -1.74
C HIS A 257 -1.20 11.92 -0.57
N GLY A 258 -1.69 11.80 0.66
CA GLY A 258 -0.84 11.83 1.86
C GLY A 258 -0.08 13.16 2.08
N VAL A 259 -0.79 14.29 2.05
CA VAL A 259 -0.20 15.59 2.42
C VAL A 259 0.03 15.66 3.93
N ASN A 260 0.98 16.48 4.39
CA ASN A 260 1.16 16.63 5.84
C ASN A 260 0.06 17.48 6.49
N SER A 261 -0.10 17.36 7.81
CA SER A 261 -1.19 17.98 8.56
C SER A 261 -1.24 19.51 8.48
N ASP A 262 -0.10 20.18 8.38
CA ASP A 262 -0.02 21.65 8.24
C ASP A 262 -0.48 22.09 6.84
N GLN A 263 -0.02 21.39 5.80
CA GLN A 263 -0.45 21.61 4.41
C GLN A 263 -1.94 21.32 4.25
N PHE A 264 -2.43 20.23 4.84
CA PHE A 264 -3.85 19.87 4.84
C PHE A 264 -4.72 21.00 5.41
N LYS A 265 -4.39 21.49 6.62
CA LYS A 265 -5.09 22.61 7.25
C LYS A 265 -5.05 23.89 6.40
N GLN A 266 -3.93 24.14 5.72
CA GLN A 266 -3.81 25.28 4.80
C GLN A 266 -4.73 25.14 3.58
N LEU A 267 -4.80 23.95 2.98
CA LEU A 267 -5.61 23.68 1.79
C LEU A 267 -7.11 23.58 2.12
N GLN A 268 -7.46 23.15 3.33
CA GLN A 268 -8.84 23.01 3.79
C GLN A 268 -9.63 24.33 3.80
N VAL A 269 -8.94 25.46 3.96
CA VAL A 269 -9.57 26.80 3.95
C VAL A 269 -9.62 27.44 2.57
N ASP A 270 -9.06 26.79 1.54
CA ASP A 270 -9.04 27.27 0.16
C ASP A 270 -10.14 26.56 -0.68
N PRO A 271 -11.13 27.29 -1.20
CA PRO A 271 -12.27 26.69 -1.90
C PRO A 271 -11.91 26.07 -3.27
N THR A 272 -10.70 26.27 -3.79
CA THR A 272 -10.24 25.58 -5.01
C THR A 272 -10.03 24.09 -4.77
N PHE A 273 -9.82 23.68 -3.52
CA PHE A 273 -9.54 22.30 -3.16
C PHE A 273 -10.66 21.67 -2.35
N THR A 274 -10.80 20.36 -2.48
CA THR A 274 -11.50 19.53 -1.51
C THR A 274 -10.46 18.71 -0.76
N THR A 275 -10.64 18.60 0.55
CA THR A 275 -9.76 17.86 1.45
C THR A 275 -10.54 16.75 2.13
N VAL A 276 -9.94 15.56 2.27
CA VAL A 276 -10.50 14.47 3.07
C VAL A 276 -9.45 13.92 4.02
N ALA A 277 -9.84 13.72 5.27
CA ALA A 277 -9.07 12.95 6.24
C ALA A 277 -9.73 11.57 6.33
N GLY A 278 -9.30 10.66 5.45
CA GLY A 278 -9.89 9.33 5.32
C GLY A 278 -9.35 8.38 6.38
N LYS A 279 -10.23 7.58 7.00
CA LYS A 279 -9.79 6.53 7.92
C LYS A 279 -9.05 5.45 7.16
N LEU A 280 -7.89 5.06 7.69
CA LEU A 280 -7.12 3.95 7.16
C LEU A 280 -7.41 2.67 7.95
N ASN A 281 -7.50 1.56 7.23
CA ASN A 281 -7.55 0.22 7.83
C ASN A 281 -6.14 -0.24 8.18
N GLY A 282 -5.51 0.45 9.13
CA GLY A 282 -4.12 0.23 9.49
C GLY A 282 -3.70 1.08 10.67
N TRP A 283 -2.44 0.93 11.06
CA TRP A 283 -1.82 1.67 12.16
C TRP A 283 -0.32 1.75 11.98
N SER A 284 0.30 2.68 12.70
CA SER A 284 1.74 2.62 12.97
C SER A 284 2.01 1.97 14.32
N GLN A 285 3.09 1.19 14.42
CA GLN A 285 3.52 0.53 15.64
C GLN A 285 5.01 0.73 15.94
N LEU A 286 5.37 0.53 17.21
CA LEU A 286 6.71 0.06 17.58
C LEU A 286 6.68 -1.47 17.67
N ALA A 287 7.34 -2.17 16.75
CA ALA A 287 7.52 -3.61 16.82
C ALA A 287 8.80 -3.95 17.58
N PHE A 288 8.69 -4.81 18.59
CA PHE A 288 9.83 -5.25 19.41
C PHE A 288 10.41 -6.55 18.87
N ASN A 289 11.73 -6.63 18.74
CA ASN A 289 12.39 -7.86 18.26
C ASN A 289 12.38 -8.95 19.34
N GLU A 290 11.52 -9.95 19.16
CA GLU A 290 11.35 -11.08 20.07
C GLU A 290 12.13 -12.34 19.67
N TYR A 291 12.94 -12.28 18.62
CA TYR A 291 13.59 -13.46 18.08
C TYR A 291 14.47 -14.15 19.14
N THR A 292 14.18 -15.43 19.38
CA THR A 292 14.77 -16.18 20.51
C THR A 292 15.99 -17.01 20.13
N LYS A 293 16.15 -17.37 18.85
CA LYS A 293 17.26 -18.21 18.41
C LYS A 293 18.55 -17.39 18.32
N PRO A 294 19.72 -17.94 18.70
CA PRO A 294 20.99 -17.22 18.58
C PRO A 294 21.32 -16.89 17.12
N ILE A 295 21.64 -15.62 16.83
CA ILE A 295 22.11 -15.16 15.52
C ILE A 295 23.54 -14.66 15.65
N LYS A 296 24.44 -15.17 14.81
CA LYS A 296 25.80 -14.64 14.73
C LYS A 296 25.80 -13.25 14.08
N ASP A 297 26.37 -12.27 14.77
CA ASP A 297 26.46 -10.87 14.32
C ASP A 297 25.09 -10.23 13.98
N GLY A 298 24.02 -10.66 14.69
CA GLY A 298 22.63 -10.23 14.49
C GLY A 298 21.80 -10.30 15.78
N GLY A 299 20.47 -10.23 15.64
CA GLY A 299 19.50 -10.25 16.74
C GLY A 299 19.38 -8.93 17.50
N ALA A 300 18.51 -8.95 18.51
CA ALA A 300 18.33 -7.89 19.49
C ALA A 300 19.61 -7.66 20.33
N SER A 301 19.81 -6.43 20.79
CA SER A 301 20.94 -5.98 21.61
C SER A 301 20.81 -6.42 23.07
N THR A 302 19.60 -6.80 23.50
CA THR A 302 19.29 -7.27 24.84
C THR A 302 18.20 -8.33 24.81
N LYS A 303 18.25 -9.29 25.75
CA LYS A 303 17.16 -10.26 25.97
C LYS A 303 15.96 -9.66 26.68
N ALA A 304 16.05 -8.41 27.15
CA ALA A 304 14.91 -7.72 27.76
C ALA A 304 13.70 -7.64 26.82
N LEU A 305 13.94 -7.57 25.51
CA LEU A 305 12.89 -7.57 24.49
C LEU A 305 12.16 -8.90 24.34
N GLN A 306 12.62 -9.98 24.97
CA GLN A 306 11.93 -11.27 25.04
C GLN A 306 11.06 -11.39 26.30
N ASP A 307 11.06 -10.38 27.18
CA ASP A 307 10.24 -10.34 28.39
C ASP A 307 8.99 -9.46 28.14
N PRO A 308 7.77 -10.03 28.16
CA PRO A 308 6.54 -9.26 27.96
C PRO A 308 6.36 -8.18 29.04
N ALA A 309 6.86 -8.38 30.27
CA ALA A 309 6.75 -7.36 31.32
C ALA A 309 7.62 -6.13 31.04
N PHE A 310 8.76 -6.30 30.35
CA PHE A 310 9.59 -5.20 29.89
C PHE A 310 8.87 -4.39 28.81
N ARG A 311 8.35 -5.05 27.79
CA ARG A 311 7.62 -4.41 26.67
C ARG A 311 6.32 -3.74 27.13
N ASP A 312 5.57 -4.40 28.02
CA ASP A 312 4.38 -3.80 28.65
C ASP A 312 4.74 -2.48 29.35
N ALA A 313 5.83 -2.45 30.13
CA ALA A 313 6.26 -1.24 30.82
C ALA A 313 6.66 -0.12 29.85
N LEU A 314 7.30 -0.45 28.73
CA LEU A 314 7.63 0.52 27.69
C LEU A 314 6.37 1.17 27.10
N GLY A 315 5.29 0.40 26.89
CA GLY A 315 4.02 0.94 26.40
C GLY A 315 3.37 1.97 27.34
N TYR A 316 3.60 1.89 28.66
CA TYR A 316 3.16 2.96 29.60
C TYR A 316 4.00 4.24 29.50
N ALA A 317 5.18 4.19 28.86
CA ALA A 317 6.01 5.36 28.63
C ALA A 317 5.73 6.06 27.29
N THR A 318 4.84 5.54 26.46
CA THR A 318 4.47 6.12 25.18
C THR A 318 3.21 6.98 25.32
N ASP A 319 3.30 8.28 25.05
CA ASP A 319 2.13 9.18 25.04
C ASP A 319 1.48 9.23 23.66
N LYS A 320 0.56 8.29 23.42
CA LYS A 320 -0.13 8.13 22.14
C LYS A 320 -0.94 9.37 21.76
N GLN A 321 -1.58 10.04 22.72
CA GLN A 321 -2.32 11.27 22.45
C GLN A 321 -1.38 12.40 22.05
N ALA A 322 -0.21 12.53 22.70
CA ALA A 322 0.77 13.54 22.30
C ALA A 322 1.30 13.28 20.88
N LEU A 323 1.44 12.02 20.44
CA LEU A 323 1.79 11.70 19.06
C LEU A 323 0.69 12.16 18.09
N VAL A 324 -0.57 11.85 18.36
CA VAL A 324 -1.70 12.31 17.53
C VAL A 324 -1.73 13.85 17.45
N ASP A 325 -1.63 14.54 18.58
CA ASP A 325 -1.76 15.99 18.62
C ASP A 325 -0.56 16.72 17.97
N ARG A 326 0.67 16.23 18.21
CA ARG A 326 1.91 16.96 17.87
C ARG A 326 2.62 16.44 16.63
N VAL A 327 2.42 15.17 16.28
CA VAL A 327 3.00 14.56 15.08
C VAL A 327 1.96 14.56 13.96
N LEU A 328 0.78 13.99 14.20
CA LEU A 328 -0.29 13.93 13.19
C LEU A 328 -1.11 15.23 13.08
N GLY A 329 -0.88 16.18 13.97
CA GLY A 329 -1.60 17.46 13.98
C GLY A 329 -3.09 17.33 14.29
N GLY A 330 -3.49 16.26 14.98
CA GLY A 330 -4.88 15.93 15.32
C GLY A 330 -5.63 15.06 14.29
N PHE A 331 -4.95 14.55 13.26
CA PHE A 331 -5.55 13.71 12.22
C PHE A 331 -5.26 12.22 12.45
N GLY A 332 -6.00 11.63 13.38
CA GLY A 332 -5.93 10.21 13.71
C GLY A 332 -6.42 9.98 15.13
N ASP A 333 -6.42 8.71 15.54
CA ASP A 333 -6.84 8.28 16.87
C ASP A 333 -5.68 7.58 17.60
N PRO A 334 -5.58 7.68 18.94
CA PRO A 334 -4.61 6.92 19.71
C PRO A 334 -4.77 5.41 19.49
N GLY A 335 -3.65 4.71 19.30
CA GLY A 335 -3.66 3.28 19.01
C GLY A 335 -3.85 2.41 20.25
N ASP A 336 -4.56 1.28 20.12
CA ASP A 336 -4.68 0.29 21.19
C ASP A 336 -4.46 -1.15 20.71
N THR A 337 -5.30 -1.68 19.82
CA THR A 337 -5.26 -3.09 19.39
C THR A 337 -4.94 -3.28 17.92
N ALA A 338 -4.59 -4.53 17.56
CA ALA A 338 -4.22 -4.95 16.22
C ALA A 338 -5.44 -5.15 15.28
N ILE A 339 -6.61 -4.60 15.62
CA ILE A 339 -7.70 -4.43 14.66
C ILE A 339 -8.11 -2.97 14.78
N PRO A 340 -8.11 -2.17 13.71
CA PRO A 340 -8.32 -0.74 13.82
C PRO A 340 -9.83 -0.44 13.99
N PRO A 341 -10.21 0.68 14.63
CA PRO A 341 -11.61 1.05 14.84
C PRO A 341 -12.45 1.18 13.56
N VAL A 342 -11.83 1.36 12.39
CA VAL A 342 -12.54 1.36 11.10
C VAL A 342 -13.19 0.00 10.80
N LEU A 343 -12.64 -1.10 11.33
CA LEU A 343 -13.25 -2.42 11.31
C LEU A 343 -14.15 -2.61 12.55
N ALA A 344 -15.15 -1.74 12.69
CA ALA A 344 -15.96 -1.61 13.90
C ALA A 344 -16.65 -2.91 14.36
N ASP A 345 -16.98 -3.81 13.41
CA ASP A 345 -17.59 -5.11 13.70
C ASP A 345 -16.63 -6.10 14.41
N TRP A 346 -15.33 -5.82 14.41
CA TRP A 346 -14.29 -6.73 14.92
C TRP A 346 -13.36 -6.08 15.95
N HIS A 347 -13.28 -4.75 15.96
CA HIS A 347 -12.45 -4.00 16.89
C HIS A 347 -12.91 -4.18 18.33
N VAL A 348 -11.98 -4.57 19.21
CA VAL A 348 -12.24 -4.72 20.65
C VAL A 348 -11.16 -3.99 21.43
N ALA A 349 -11.57 -3.06 22.28
CA ALA A 349 -10.66 -2.39 23.21
C ALA A 349 -10.01 -3.39 24.18
N PRO A 350 -8.76 -3.19 24.58
CA PRO A 350 -8.07 -4.13 25.47
C PRO A 350 -8.69 -4.10 26.88
N ASP A 351 -8.66 -5.25 27.56
CA ASP A 351 -9.21 -5.40 28.92
C ASP A 351 -8.45 -4.55 29.97
N ASN A 352 -7.17 -4.25 29.68
CA ASN A 352 -6.29 -3.48 30.55
C ASN A 352 -5.53 -2.39 29.77
N PRO A 353 -6.22 -1.30 29.36
CA PRO A 353 -5.62 -0.29 28.51
C PRO A 353 -4.46 0.44 29.22
N ARG A 354 -3.31 0.44 28.56
CA ARG A 354 -2.15 1.28 28.90
C ARG A 354 -2.52 2.74 28.74
N HIS A 355 -2.11 3.55 29.70
CA HIS A 355 -2.19 5.00 29.65
C HIS A 355 -0.79 5.57 29.90
N PHE A 356 -0.50 6.75 29.36
CA PHE A 356 0.80 7.37 29.53
C PHE A 356 1.06 7.69 31.02
N ASN A 357 2.08 7.05 31.57
CA ASN A 357 2.51 7.20 32.95
C ASN A 357 3.97 6.73 33.13
N ILE A 358 4.91 7.66 33.01
CA ILE A 358 6.35 7.40 33.16
C ILE A 358 6.71 6.78 34.52
N ASP A 359 6.04 7.18 35.61
CA ASP A 359 6.36 6.65 36.94
C ASP A 359 5.84 5.23 37.13
N LEU A 360 4.66 4.90 36.57
CA LEU A 360 4.17 3.52 36.53
C LEU A 360 5.07 2.64 35.65
N ALA A 361 5.56 3.15 34.52
CA ALA A 361 6.52 2.44 33.67
C ALA A 361 7.81 2.10 34.44
N LYS A 362 8.37 3.05 35.21
CA LYS A 362 9.53 2.79 36.09
C LYS A 362 9.23 1.70 37.13
N GLN A 363 8.08 1.78 37.81
CA GLN A 363 7.67 0.78 38.81
C GLN A 363 7.52 -0.62 38.21
N LYS A 364 6.95 -0.72 37.00
CA LYS A 364 6.81 -1.98 36.27
C LYS A 364 8.17 -2.56 35.88
N LEU A 365 9.09 -1.74 35.39
CA LEU A 365 10.47 -2.16 35.11
C LEU A 365 11.19 -2.66 36.36
N ASP A 366 11.08 -1.93 37.48
CA ASP A 366 11.67 -2.34 38.77
C ASP A 366 11.09 -3.68 39.24
N ALA A 367 9.76 -3.84 39.16
CA ALA A 367 9.06 -5.08 39.54
C ALA A 367 9.44 -6.28 38.64
N ALA A 368 9.73 -6.03 37.37
CA ALA A 368 10.21 -7.04 36.42
C ALA A 368 11.72 -7.36 36.56
N GLY A 369 12.42 -6.68 37.48
CA GLY A 369 13.82 -6.95 37.82
C GLY A 369 14.84 -6.15 36.99
N TYR A 370 14.40 -5.15 36.23
CA TYR A 370 15.28 -4.24 35.49
C TYR A 370 15.65 -3.08 36.40
N THR A 371 16.82 -3.12 37.02
CA THR A 371 17.26 -2.13 38.02
C THR A 371 18.05 -0.98 37.40
N LEU A 372 18.18 0.13 38.12
CA LEU A 372 19.09 1.23 37.75
C LEU A 372 20.50 0.97 38.28
N ASP A 373 21.51 1.34 37.49
CA ASP A 373 22.88 1.49 37.96
C ASP A 373 23.07 2.81 38.74
N SER A 374 24.28 3.04 39.26
CA SER A 374 24.63 4.25 40.02
C SER A 374 24.54 5.55 39.21
N ASN A 375 24.51 5.45 37.87
CA ASN A 375 24.42 6.59 36.95
C ASN A 375 22.99 6.79 36.43
N GLY A 376 22.01 6.05 36.96
CA GLY A 376 20.61 6.12 36.52
C GLY A 376 20.35 5.45 35.18
N LYS A 377 21.22 4.55 34.71
CA LYS A 377 20.96 3.72 33.52
C LYS A 377 20.25 2.43 33.90
N ARG A 378 19.24 2.05 33.14
CA ARG A 378 18.51 0.79 33.29
C ARG A 378 19.38 -0.36 32.83
N LEU A 379 19.48 -1.40 33.65
CA LEU A 379 20.25 -2.61 33.36
C LEU A 379 19.32 -3.75 32.91
N ASP A 380 19.80 -4.58 31.98
CA ASP A 380 19.21 -5.89 31.71
C ASP A 380 19.48 -6.88 32.86
N LYS A 381 18.90 -8.08 32.78
CA LYS A 381 19.04 -9.11 33.81
C LYS A 381 20.45 -9.69 33.89
N GLU A 382 21.31 -9.39 32.92
CA GLU A 382 22.73 -9.68 32.88
C GLU A 382 23.60 -8.53 33.43
N GLY A 383 22.99 -7.44 33.89
CA GLY A 383 23.67 -6.29 34.49
C GLY A 383 24.29 -5.29 33.50
N LYS A 384 23.89 -5.34 32.21
CA LYS A 384 24.38 -4.42 31.17
C LYS A 384 23.40 -3.27 30.94
N PRO A 385 23.89 -2.03 30.72
CA PRO A 385 23.00 -0.92 30.36
C PRO A 385 22.22 -1.18 29.06
N ILE A 386 20.91 -0.98 29.13
CA ILE A 386 20.01 -1.15 27.98
C ILE A 386 20.14 0.05 27.04
N ASN A 387 20.55 -0.21 25.81
CA ASN A 387 20.60 0.76 24.72
C ASN A 387 19.96 0.13 23.48
N LEU A 388 18.79 0.63 23.09
CA LEU A 388 17.98 0.07 22.01
C LEU A 388 18.23 0.82 20.69
N ARG A 389 18.19 0.10 19.59
CA ARG A 389 18.11 0.64 18.22
C ARG A 389 16.65 0.83 17.84
N LEU A 390 16.31 2.00 17.29
CA LEU A 390 14.99 2.28 16.74
C LEU A 390 15.15 2.60 15.25
N ASP A 391 14.74 1.67 14.40
CA ASP A 391 14.91 1.78 12.96
C ASP A 391 13.56 2.04 12.28
N TYR A 392 13.51 2.88 11.25
CA TYR A 392 12.26 3.25 10.56
C TYR A 392 12.48 3.60 9.08
N PRO A 393 11.46 3.55 8.21
CA PRO A 393 11.62 3.95 6.82
C PRO A 393 11.68 5.48 6.70
N ASN A 394 12.57 5.99 5.86
CA ASN A 394 12.78 7.42 5.62
C ASN A 394 11.79 8.03 4.62
N THR A 395 10.80 7.25 4.17
CA THR A 395 9.73 7.66 3.27
C THR A 395 8.57 8.35 4.00
N ASP A 396 8.55 8.29 5.33
CA ASP A 396 7.53 8.89 6.17
C ASP A 396 8.11 10.07 6.98
N ASP A 397 7.52 11.26 6.81
CA ASP A 397 7.97 12.51 7.44
C ASP A 397 7.60 12.60 8.94
N ASN A 398 6.69 11.74 9.43
CA ASN A 398 6.27 11.68 10.84
C ASN A 398 7.23 10.84 11.68
N TYR A 399 7.78 9.74 11.14
CA TYR A 399 8.61 8.80 11.91
C TYR A 399 9.84 9.41 12.59
N PRO A 400 10.60 10.35 11.98
CA PRO A 400 11.67 11.05 12.69
C PRO A 400 11.20 11.80 13.95
N LYS A 401 9.98 12.37 13.93
CA LYS A 401 9.40 13.07 15.08
C LYS A 401 8.96 12.08 16.15
N VAL A 402 8.30 10.98 15.77
CA VAL A 402 7.94 9.89 16.69
C VAL A 402 9.18 9.33 17.40
N ALA A 403 10.25 9.05 16.64
CA ALA A 403 11.51 8.55 17.17
C ALA A 403 12.12 9.49 18.23
N GLN A 404 12.01 10.81 18.06
CA GLN A 404 12.46 11.80 19.04
C GLN A 404 11.64 11.75 20.34
N PHE A 405 10.31 11.63 20.24
CA PHE A 405 9.45 11.46 21.41
C PHE A 405 9.77 10.18 22.18
N VAL A 406 9.82 9.04 21.48
CA VAL A 406 10.16 7.74 22.08
C VAL A 406 11.53 7.76 22.75
N THR A 407 12.54 8.33 22.07
CA THR A 407 13.90 8.50 22.65
C THR A 407 13.85 9.32 23.93
N SER A 408 13.09 10.42 23.95
CA SER A 408 12.96 11.28 25.13
C SER A 408 12.18 10.61 26.27
N TRP A 409 11.19 9.78 25.98
CA TRP A 409 10.42 9.07 27.00
C TRP A 409 11.22 7.93 27.61
N TYR A 410 11.88 7.12 26.79
CA TYR A 410 12.66 5.98 27.27
C TYR A 410 13.92 6.42 28.03
N ALA A 411 14.50 7.57 27.68
CA ALA A 411 15.58 8.18 28.48
C ALA A 411 15.16 8.45 29.94
N GLN A 412 13.89 8.81 30.19
CA GLN A 412 13.37 9.01 31.55
C GLN A 412 13.25 7.70 32.35
N LEU A 413 13.27 6.55 31.67
CA LEU A 413 13.31 5.22 32.29
C LEU A 413 14.75 4.75 32.57
N GLY A 414 15.76 5.53 32.14
CA GLY A 414 17.17 5.16 32.15
C GLY A 414 17.60 4.33 30.94
N ILE A 415 16.78 4.21 29.90
CA ILE A 415 17.03 3.40 28.70
C ILE A 415 17.55 4.31 27.58
N GLY A 416 18.70 3.96 26.99
CA GLY A 416 19.21 4.66 25.81
C GLY A 416 18.49 4.22 24.54
N VAL A 417 18.25 5.14 23.61
CA VAL A 417 17.73 4.82 22.27
C VAL A 417 18.61 5.50 21.23
N THR A 418 19.02 4.76 20.20
CA THR A 418 19.67 5.30 18.99
C THR A 418 18.73 5.06 17.83
N SER A 419 18.24 6.13 17.21
CA SER A 419 17.27 6.04 16.12
C SER A 419 17.88 6.31 14.75
N GLN A 420 17.50 5.56 13.72
CA GLN A 420 17.99 5.77 12.36
C GLN A 420 16.91 5.47 11.29
N GLY A 421 16.83 6.34 10.28
CA GLY A 421 16.00 6.13 9.10
C GLY A 421 16.74 5.40 7.97
N PHE A 422 16.08 4.47 7.31
CA PHE A 422 16.59 3.70 6.15
C PHE A 422 15.61 3.76 4.98
N ASP A 423 16.05 3.47 3.75
CA ASP A 423 15.08 3.14 2.69
C ASP A 423 14.39 1.80 3.01
N SER A 424 13.15 1.61 2.54
CA SER A 424 12.31 0.46 2.92
C SER A 424 12.92 -0.89 2.53
N ALA A 425 13.64 -0.96 1.42
CA ALA A 425 14.32 -2.20 1.00
C ALA A 425 15.44 -2.57 1.98
N THR A 426 16.29 -1.61 2.34
CA THR A 426 17.33 -1.80 3.35
C THR A 426 16.75 -2.14 4.71
N LEU A 427 15.65 -1.50 5.12
CA LEU A 427 14.98 -1.83 6.38
C LEU A 427 14.46 -3.27 6.37
N GLY A 428 13.83 -3.72 5.28
CA GLY A 428 13.42 -5.11 5.09
C GLY A 428 14.56 -6.12 5.30
N GLU A 429 15.75 -5.83 4.77
CA GLU A 429 16.93 -6.69 4.98
C GLU A 429 17.42 -6.70 6.45
N ILE A 430 17.24 -5.60 7.18
CA ILE A 430 17.65 -5.48 8.58
C ILE A 430 16.73 -6.29 9.50
N ILE A 431 15.42 -6.26 9.25
CA ILE A 431 14.41 -6.84 10.14
C ILE A 431 14.24 -8.35 9.96
N LEU A 432 14.45 -8.88 8.76
CA LEU A 432 14.27 -10.30 8.50
C LEU A 432 15.23 -11.17 9.32
N PRO A 433 14.79 -12.29 9.88
CA PRO A 433 15.63 -13.26 10.59
C PRO A 433 16.35 -14.19 9.59
N PRO A 434 17.21 -15.12 10.04
CA PRO A 434 17.86 -16.09 9.16
C PRO A 434 16.89 -16.92 8.30
N GLU A 435 15.67 -17.18 8.78
CA GLU A 435 14.59 -17.81 8.02
C GLU A 435 14.16 -17.00 6.79
N GLY A 436 14.35 -15.68 6.81
CA GLY A 436 14.12 -14.75 5.70
C GLY A 436 15.42 -14.19 5.10
N ASP A 437 16.52 -14.93 5.14
CA ASP A 437 17.86 -14.51 4.66
C ASP A 437 18.48 -13.29 5.37
N GLY A 438 17.92 -12.84 6.48
CA GLY A 438 18.37 -11.66 7.21
C GLY A 438 19.13 -11.98 8.51
N LYS A 439 19.26 -10.96 9.36
CA LYS A 439 19.95 -11.05 10.66
C LYS A 439 19.15 -10.55 11.85
N ALA A 440 17.90 -10.11 11.64
CA ALA A 440 17.03 -9.48 12.63
C ALA A 440 17.82 -8.50 13.51
N LYS A 441 18.61 -7.62 12.87
CA LYS A 441 19.60 -6.77 13.55
C LYS A 441 19.01 -5.41 13.93
N TYR A 442 17.92 -5.44 14.68
CA TYR A 442 17.19 -4.29 15.21
C TYR A 442 16.70 -4.61 16.63
N ASP A 443 16.23 -3.59 17.35
CA ASP A 443 15.63 -3.76 18.69
C ASP A 443 14.16 -3.35 18.65
N ILE A 444 13.90 -2.19 18.04
CA ILE A 444 12.58 -1.64 17.79
C ILE A 444 12.53 -1.23 16.32
N GLU A 445 11.47 -1.61 15.65
CA GLU A 445 11.11 -1.07 14.34
C GLU A 445 9.90 -0.13 14.53
N LEU A 446 9.96 1.05 13.92
CA LEU A 446 8.80 1.92 13.76
C LEU A 446 8.35 1.86 12.30
N TRP A 447 7.19 1.28 12.07
CA TRP A 447 6.54 1.20 10.76
C TRP A 447 5.03 1.04 10.94
N GLY A 448 4.33 0.46 9.97
CA GLY A 448 2.88 0.31 9.99
C GLY A 448 2.39 -0.75 9.02
N TRP A 449 1.18 -1.25 9.29
CA TRP A 449 0.48 -2.22 8.45
C TRP A 449 -0.84 -1.64 7.97
N VAL A 450 -1.24 -2.05 6.76
CA VAL A 450 -2.59 -1.86 6.22
C VAL A 450 -3.20 -3.25 6.02
N GLY A 451 -4.45 -3.41 6.46
CA GLY A 451 -5.17 -4.66 6.43
C GLY A 451 -6.00 -4.87 5.18
N ASN A 452 -6.82 -5.91 5.21
CA ASN A 452 -7.94 -6.13 4.29
C ASN A 452 -9.26 -5.87 5.04
N PRO A 453 -10.42 -5.78 4.35
CA PRO A 453 -11.71 -5.63 5.02
C PRO A 453 -11.96 -6.68 6.11
N ASP A 454 -11.48 -7.92 5.92
CA ASP A 454 -11.35 -8.91 6.98
C ASP A 454 -10.02 -8.72 7.75
N PRO A 455 -10.05 -8.71 9.10
CA PRO A 455 -8.86 -8.44 9.92
C PRO A 455 -7.79 -9.54 9.89
N ASN A 456 -8.05 -10.67 9.23
CA ASN A 456 -7.16 -11.83 9.22
C ASN A 456 -5.72 -11.50 8.80
N ALA A 457 -5.53 -10.69 7.75
CA ALA A 457 -4.20 -10.30 7.27
C ALA A 457 -3.37 -9.57 8.35
N LEU A 458 -4.03 -8.71 9.13
CA LEU A 458 -3.40 -7.97 10.23
C LEU A 458 -3.11 -8.83 11.45
N LEU A 459 -3.82 -9.94 11.63
CA LEU A 459 -3.57 -10.90 12.70
C LEU A 459 -2.54 -11.95 12.30
N GLN A 460 -2.39 -12.22 11.00
CA GLN A 460 -1.51 -13.26 10.48
C GLN A 460 -0.04 -13.00 10.79
N ILE A 461 0.38 -11.73 10.82
CA ILE A 461 1.77 -11.30 11.07
C ILE A 461 2.30 -11.71 12.45
N PHE A 462 1.39 -12.07 13.39
CA PHE A 462 1.71 -12.55 14.74
C PHE A 462 1.79 -14.08 14.83
N ARG A 463 1.61 -14.81 13.73
CA ARG A 463 1.74 -16.27 13.74
C ARG A 463 3.21 -16.69 13.77
N CYS A 464 3.48 -17.82 14.41
CA CYS A 464 4.83 -18.39 14.42
C CYS A 464 5.34 -18.73 13.01
N ASP A 465 4.45 -19.13 12.08
CA ASP A 465 4.80 -19.46 10.70
C ASP A 465 4.97 -18.23 9.78
N ALA A 466 4.71 -17.02 10.29
CA ALA A 466 5.01 -15.77 9.59
C ALA A 466 6.47 -15.30 9.78
N ILE A 467 7.22 -15.89 10.72
CA ILE A 467 8.64 -15.59 10.96
C ILE A 467 9.47 -15.93 9.72
N GLY A 468 10.24 -14.95 9.24
CA GLY A 468 11.00 -15.08 7.98
C GLY A 468 10.24 -14.61 6.74
N SER A 469 8.97 -14.21 6.90
CA SER A 469 8.15 -13.60 5.85
C SER A 469 7.55 -12.30 6.36
N SER A 470 6.27 -12.26 6.74
CA SER A 470 5.55 -11.04 7.13
C SER A 470 5.67 -10.68 8.61
N SER A 471 6.29 -11.51 9.47
CA SER A 471 6.51 -11.14 10.87
C SER A 471 7.72 -10.22 11.02
N ASP A 472 7.45 -9.03 11.54
CA ASP A 472 8.42 -7.95 11.82
C ASP A 472 8.74 -7.81 13.33
N SER A 473 7.97 -8.43 14.22
CA SER A 473 8.30 -8.57 15.66
C SER A 473 9.01 -9.88 15.98
N GLN A 474 8.92 -10.86 15.09
CA GLN A 474 9.38 -12.24 15.34
C GLN A 474 8.69 -12.90 16.55
N TYR A 475 7.49 -12.43 16.86
CA TYR A 475 6.64 -12.98 17.89
C TYR A 475 6.18 -14.40 17.53
N CYS A 476 6.13 -15.27 18.53
CA CYS A 476 5.59 -16.62 18.38
C CYS A 476 4.98 -17.10 19.69
N ASN A 477 3.66 -17.34 19.66
CA ASN A 477 2.92 -17.90 20.77
C ASN A 477 1.95 -18.98 20.25
N PRO A 478 2.17 -20.27 20.58
CA PRO A 478 1.27 -21.34 20.14
C PRO A 478 -0.20 -21.16 20.57
N ALA A 479 -0.47 -20.44 21.66
CA ALA A 479 -1.85 -20.13 22.05
C ALA A 479 -2.52 -19.16 21.06
N PHE A 480 -1.75 -18.21 20.52
CA PHE A 480 -2.21 -17.31 19.47
C PHE A 480 -2.48 -18.07 18.17
N ASP A 481 -1.54 -18.93 17.73
CA ASP A 481 -1.72 -19.77 16.53
C ASP A 481 -2.99 -20.63 16.63
N ASN A 482 -3.25 -21.24 17.80
CA ASN A 482 -4.45 -22.03 18.03
C ASN A 482 -5.74 -21.20 17.94
N LEU A 483 -5.74 -19.97 18.46
CA LEU A 483 -6.88 -19.05 18.34
C LEU A 483 -7.08 -18.59 16.89
N TYR A 484 -5.99 -18.35 16.16
CA TYR A 484 -6.04 -18.04 14.74
C TYR A 484 -6.67 -19.19 13.95
N ASP A 485 -6.21 -20.43 14.16
CA ASP A 485 -6.76 -21.61 13.49
C ASP A 485 -8.22 -21.88 13.89
N GLN A 486 -8.61 -21.48 15.11
CA GLN A 486 -9.98 -21.56 15.59
C GLN A 486 -10.88 -20.53 14.88
N GLN A 487 -10.49 -19.26 14.82
CA GLN A 487 -11.33 -18.22 14.20
C GLN A 487 -11.58 -18.49 12.72
N LEU A 488 -10.66 -19.16 12.02
CA LEU A 488 -10.85 -19.58 10.64
C LEU A 488 -12.10 -20.49 10.47
N LYS A 489 -12.46 -21.26 11.50
CA LYS A 489 -13.58 -22.23 11.49
C LYS A 489 -14.88 -21.67 12.06
N GLU A 490 -14.88 -20.42 12.51
CA GLU A 490 -16.01 -19.79 13.20
C GLU A 490 -16.64 -18.67 12.37
N ALA A 491 -17.88 -18.30 12.71
CA ALA A 491 -18.59 -17.16 12.14
C ALA A 491 -19.43 -16.44 13.21
N GLY A 492 -19.89 -15.22 12.90
CA GLY A 492 -20.72 -14.43 13.80
C GLY A 492 -20.08 -14.21 15.18
N THR A 493 -20.89 -14.34 16.24
CA THR A 493 -20.46 -14.09 17.63
C THR A 493 -19.30 -14.99 18.07
N ALA A 494 -19.27 -16.26 17.65
CA ALA A 494 -18.18 -17.16 18.03
C ALA A 494 -16.83 -16.64 17.51
N ARG A 495 -16.79 -16.24 16.23
CA ARG A 495 -15.59 -15.67 15.61
C ARG A 495 -15.20 -14.36 16.28
N HIS A 496 -16.17 -13.47 16.51
CA HIS A 496 -15.94 -12.20 17.21
C HIS A 496 -15.29 -12.41 18.58
N ASP A 497 -15.79 -13.35 19.39
CA ASP A 497 -15.25 -13.65 20.71
C ASP A 497 -13.82 -14.23 20.64
N THR A 498 -13.52 -15.03 19.62
CA THR A 498 -12.16 -15.55 19.39
C THR A 498 -11.21 -14.43 18.96
N LEU A 499 -11.64 -13.54 18.06
CA LEU A 499 -10.86 -12.36 17.66
C LEU A 499 -10.61 -11.40 18.84
N ALA A 500 -11.57 -11.25 19.75
CA ALA A 500 -11.40 -10.47 20.99
C ALA A 500 -10.30 -11.06 21.89
N LYS A 501 -10.26 -12.39 22.04
CA LYS A 501 -9.19 -13.08 22.79
C LYS A 501 -7.83 -12.91 22.13
N MET A 502 -7.77 -12.98 20.80
CA MET A 502 -6.55 -12.77 20.02
C MET A 502 -5.98 -11.36 20.22
N GLN A 503 -6.82 -10.33 20.08
CA GLN A 503 -6.44 -8.93 20.30
C GLN A 503 -5.92 -8.71 21.73
N ASN A 504 -6.63 -9.23 22.74
CA ASN A 504 -6.20 -9.13 24.14
C ASN A 504 -4.90 -9.90 24.43
N LEU A 505 -4.69 -11.08 23.81
CA LEU A 505 -3.46 -11.85 23.97
C LEU A 505 -2.26 -11.09 23.41
N ILE A 506 -2.33 -10.60 22.17
CA ILE A 506 -1.29 -9.75 21.57
C ILE A 506 -1.08 -8.52 22.45
N TYR A 507 -2.14 -7.84 22.88
CA TYR A 507 -2.02 -6.65 23.70
C TYR A 507 -1.22 -6.90 24.99
N ASN A 508 -1.50 -8.01 25.67
CA ASN A 508 -0.85 -8.40 26.93
C ASN A 508 0.59 -8.88 26.72
N ASP A 509 0.85 -9.66 25.67
CA ASP A 509 2.19 -10.11 25.33
C ASP A 509 3.05 -8.94 24.80
N ALA A 510 2.42 -7.89 24.27
CA ALA A 510 3.06 -6.66 23.80
C ALA A 510 4.19 -6.89 22.77
N PRO A 511 4.02 -7.69 21.71
CA PRO A 511 4.97 -7.72 20.59
C PRO A 511 5.05 -6.37 19.90
N TYR A 512 3.93 -5.63 19.90
CA TYR A 512 3.81 -4.27 19.41
C TYR A 512 3.37 -3.31 20.53
N ASP A 513 3.82 -2.06 20.44
CA ASP A 513 3.09 -0.90 20.96
C ASP A 513 2.48 -0.13 19.78
N ILE A 514 1.18 -0.32 19.56
CA ILE A 514 0.43 0.33 18.47
C ILE A 514 0.25 1.80 18.82
N LEU A 515 0.81 2.71 18.03
CA LEU A 515 0.93 4.12 18.39
C LEU A 515 -0.34 4.90 18.09
N TYR A 516 -0.85 4.77 16.87
CA TYR A 516 -2.00 5.52 16.37
C TYR A 516 -2.62 4.86 15.14
N TYR A 517 -3.91 5.14 14.95
CA TYR A 517 -4.65 4.94 13.71
C TYR A 517 -4.64 6.26 12.95
N GLU A 518 -3.72 6.42 11.99
CA GLU A 518 -3.60 7.67 11.25
C GLU A 518 -4.69 7.81 10.16
N ALA A 519 -5.06 9.05 9.86
CA ALA A 519 -5.89 9.34 8.71
C ALA A 519 -5.03 9.56 7.46
N SER A 520 -5.47 9.07 6.30
CA SER A 520 -4.91 9.50 5.02
C SER A 520 -5.42 10.89 4.69
N LEU A 521 -4.49 11.83 4.50
CA LEU A 521 -4.79 13.22 4.23
C LEU A 521 -4.66 13.51 2.75
N ASP A 522 -5.78 13.48 2.04
CA ASP A 522 -5.81 13.59 0.59
C ASP A 522 -6.50 14.88 0.16
N VAL A 523 -6.01 15.48 -0.92
CA VAL A 523 -6.48 16.77 -1.42
C VAL A 523 -6.56 16.76 -2.94
N TRP A 524 -7.63 17.28 -3.51
CA TRP A 524 -7.79 17.40 -4.96
C TRP A 524 -8.41 18.72 -5.39
N ARG A 525 -8.23 19.04 -6.66
CA ARG A 525 -8.82 20.22 -7.30
C ARG A 525 -10.25 19.95 -7.75
N ASN A 526 -11.11 20.95 -7.62
CA ASN A 526 -12.52 20.84 -7.99
C ASN A 526 -12.86 21.36 -9.40
N ASP A 527 -11.86 21.78 -10.18
CA ASP A 527 -12.07 22.53 -11.43
C ASP A 527 -11.88 21.70 -12.71
N ARG A 528 -11.42 20.46 -12.60
CA ARG A 528 -11.16 19.58 -13.76
C ARG A 528 -11.88 18.25 -13.70
N PHE A 529 -11.86 17.59 -12.54
CA PHE A 529 -12.53 16.33 -12.29
C PHE A 529 -13.59 16.49 -11.20
N ALA A 530 -14.75 15.87 -11.40
CA ALA A 530 -15.87 15.85 -10.47
C ALA A 530 -16.36 14.41 -10.26
N SER A 531 -17.29 14.24 -9.32
CA SER A 531 -17.86 12.94 -8.91
C SER A 531 -16.87 12.02 -8.18
N TRP A 532 -15.90 12.61 -7.48
CA TRP A 532 -15.03 11.93 -6.53
C TRP A 532 -15.85 11.18 -5.47
N GLN A 533 -15.54 9.89 -5.28
CA GLN A 533 -16.21 9.01 -4.35
C GLN A 533 -15.18 8.29 -3.46
N SER A 534 -15.19 8.60 -2.17
CA SER A 534 -14.40 7.87 -1.18
C SER A 534 -14.84 6.40 -1.04
N MET A 535 -13.86 5.53 -0.77
CA MET A 535 -14.07 4.11 -0.51
C MET A 535 -13.24 3.60 0.70
N PRO A 536 -13.87 3.15 1.80
CA PRO A 536 -15.28 3.34 2.17
C PRO A 536 -15.68 4.83 2.22
N SER A 537 -16.96 5.13 2.48
CA SER A 537 -17.45 6.53 2.51
C SER A 537 -16.68 7.48 3.46
N ASP A 538 -16.01 6.95 4.49
CA ASP A 538 -15.14 7.68 5.41
C ASP A 538 -13.63 7.51 5.13
N GLY A 539 -13.27 6.92 4.00
CA GLY A 539 -11.91 6.79 3.46
C GLY A 539 -11.54 7.87 2.44
N THR A 540 -10.64 7.55 1.53
CA THR A 540 -10.18 8.43 0.43
C THR A 540 -10.76 7.98 -0.92
N PRO A 541 -10.77 8.84 -1.97
CA PRO A 541 -11.20 8.44 -3.31
C PRO A 541 -10.20 7.51 -4.03
N LEU A 542 -8.91 7.86 -3.98
CA LEU A 542 -7.83 7.08 -4.60
C LEU A 542 -6.97 6.38 -3.53
N PHE A 543 -6.14 5.43 -3.95
CA PHE A 543 -5.27 4.64 -3.07
C PHE A 543 -6.07 3.80 -2.06
N THR A 544 -7.11 3.11 -2.56
CA THR A 544 -8.05 2.31 -1.76
C THR A 544 -8.21 0.89 -2.31
N TYR A 545 -9.17 0.11 -1.81
CA TYR A 545 -9.42 -1.27 -2.25
C TYR A 545 -10.16 -1.34 -3.61
N GLY A 546 -9.65 -0.73 -4.66
CA GLY A 546 -10.25 -0.88 -5.99
C GLY A 546 -10.07 0.30 -6.93
N ILE A 547 -10.78 0.20 -8.05
CA ILE A 547 -10.73 1.17 -9.15
C ILE A 547 -12.00 2.02 -9.27
N LEU A 548 -12.89 1.95 -8.28
CA LEU A 548 -14.23 2.51 -8.37
C LEU A 548 -14.20 4.00 -8.73
N ASP A 549 -13.40 4.80 -8.01
CA ASP A 549 -13.36 6.25 -8.19
C ASP A 549 -12.90 6.64 -9.59
N TYR A 550 -11.80 6.05 -10.10
CA TYR A 550 -11.33 6.26 -11.48
C TYR A 550 -12.44 6.05 -12.52
N THR A 551 -13.30 5.05 -12.34
CA THR A 551 -14.39 4.78 -13.31
C THR A 551 -15.60 5.73 -13.21
N LEU A 552 -15.66 6.51 -12.14
CA LEU A 552 -16.78 7.42 -11.85
C LEU A 552 -16.47 8.89 -12.15
N LEU A 553 -15.19 9.24 -12.31
CA LEU A 553 -14.79 10.61 -12.60
C LEU A 553 -15.48 11.19 -13.84
N THR A 554 -15.88 12.45 -13.70
CA THR A 554 -16.59 13.23 -14.72
C THR A 554 -15.90 14.57 -14.96
N ASP A 555 -16.18 15.21 -16.09
CA ASP A 555 -15.71 16.56 -16.39
C ASP A 555 -16.38 17.58 -15.46
N ALA A 556 -15.59 18.26 -14.62
CA ALA A 556 -16.10 19.29 -13.70
C ALA A 556 -16.62 20.53 -14.44
N THR A 557 -16.23 20.73 -15.69
CA THR A 557 -16.63 21.88 -16.52
C THR A 557 -17.90 21.60 -17.34
N ALA A 558 -18.39 20.35 -17.35
CA ALA A 558 -19.59 19.99 -18.08
C ALA A 558 -20.80 20.73 -17.52
N VAL A 559 -21.49 21.49 -18.39
CA VAL A 559 -22.76 22.13 -18.03
C VAL A 559 -23.77 21.03 -17.66
N PRO A 560 -24.42 21.09 -16.48
CA PRO A 560 -25.42 20.11 -16.11
C PRO A 560 -26.51 20.03 -17.18
N THR A 561 -26.67 18.88 -17.82
CA THR A 561 -27.76 18.67 -18.77
C THR A 561 -29.09 18.79 -18.02
N PRO A 562 -29.99 19.73 -18.35
CA PRO A 562 -31.28 19.82 -17.70
C PRO A 562 -32.12 18.60 -18.09
N GLY A 563 -32.19 17.57 -17.23
CA GLY A 563 -32.97 16.38 -17.56
C GLY A 563 -32.68 15.11 -16.78
N ALA A 564 -32.52 15.19 -15.45
CA ALA A 564 -32.72 14.04 -14.57
C ALA A 564 -33.16 14.54 -13.19
N THR A 565 -34.44 14.87 -13.09
CA THR A 565 -35.08 15.28 -11.84
C THR A 565 -35.14 14.08 -10.90
N VAL A 566 -34.23 14.00 -9.91
CA VAL A 566 -34.50 13.25 -8.68
C VAL A 566 -35.18 14.23 -7.73
N LEU A 567 -36.46 13.97 -7.45
CA LEU A 567 -37.27 14.70 -6.49
C LEU A 567 -36.66 14.57 -5.08
N ALA A 568 -35.96 15.60 -4.61
CA ALA A 568 -35.73 15.81 -3.19
C ALA A 568 -36.81 16.78 -2.66
N THR A 569 -37.78 16.24 -1.95
CA THR A 569 -38.81 17.02 -1.24
C THR A 569 -38.25 17.59 0.07
N GLY A 570 -38.01 18.90 0.08
CA GLY A 570 -38.58 19.83 1.06
C GLY A 570 -37.97 19.94 2.46
N GLY A 571 -37.48 21.14 2.79
CA GLY A 571 -37.29 21.61 4.17
C GLY A 571 -36.51 22.92 4.26
N ALA A 572 -37.22 24.06 4.22
CA ALA A 572 -36.69 25.41 4.02
C ALA A 572 -36.22 26.17 5.29
N SER A 573 -35.57 27.32 5.02
CA SER A 573 -35.38 28.56 5.81
C SER A 573 -34.04 28.74 6.54
N GLY A 574 -33.35 29.90 6.49
CA GLY A 574 -33.58 31.16 5.77
C GLY A 574 -32.29 32.02 5.77
N ALA A 575 -32.22 32.96 4.83
CA ALA A 575 -31.20 34.02 4.77
C ALA A 575 -31.63 35.22 5.65
N PRO A 576 -30.73 36.19 5.97
CA PRO A 576 -30.45 37.25 4.99
C PRO A 576 -29.00 37.83 4.97
N THR A 577 -28.55 38.15 3.75
CA THR A 577 -27.76 39.32 3.26
C THR A 577 -26.91 40.18 4.21
N SER A 578 -25.64 40.43 3.85
CA SER A 578 -25.14 41.72 3.29
C SER A 578 -23.60 41.77 3.17
N ALA A 579 -23.09 42.17 2.01
CA ALA A 579 -21.72 42.71 1.80
C ALA A 579 -21.73 44.25 1.93
N PRO A 580 -20.58 44.95 2.10
CA PRO A 580 -19.73 45.33 0.95
C PRO A 580 -18.20 45.40 1.28
N SER A 581 -17.31 44.91 0.39
CA SER A 581 -16.47 45.66 -0.57
C SER A 581 -15.14 46.29 -0.10
N THR A 582 -14.09 46.01 -0.90
CA THR A 582 -12.93 46.85 -1.34
C THR A 582 -11.54 46.74 -0.67
N GLY A 583 -10.55 46.55 -1.56
CA GLY A 583 -9.12 46.95 -1.45
C GLY A 583 -8.18 45.81 -1.06
N GLY A 584 -7.16 45.39 -1.81
CA GLY A 584 -6.53 45.86 -3.04
C GLY A 584 -5.02 45.53 -2.97
N THR A 585 -4.48 44.92 -4.04
CA THR A 585 -3.05 44.94 -4.50
C THR A 585 -1.93 44.42 -3.57
N SER A 586 -0.80 43.82 -3.97
CA SER A 586 -0.24 43.19 -5.18
C SER A 586 1.27 43.00 -4.90
N GLY A 587 1.92 41.95 -5.40
CA GLY A 587 3.38 41.85 -5.58
C GLY A 587 3.94 40.47 -5.18
N SER A 588 4.20 39.53 -6.10
CA SER A 588 5.37 39.41 -7.01
C SER A 588 6.70 39.43 -6.25
N SER A 589 7.71 38.60 -6.46
CA SER A 589 8.04 37.53 -7.40
C SER A 589 9.53 37.21 -7.16
N GLY A 590 9.99 35.99 -7.44
CA GLY A 590 11.41 35.69 -7.65
C GLY A 590 11.77 34.32 -7.07
N SER A 591 11.72 33.21 -7.82
CA SER A 591 12.58 32.76 -8.94
C SER A 591 14.08 32.62 -8.61
N THR A 592 14.54 31.36 -8.63
CA THR A 592 15.71 30.84 -9.40
C THR A 592 16.79 30.12 -8.57
N GLY A 593 17.12 28.88 -9.00
CA GLY A 593 18.49 28.32 -8.97
C GLY A 593 18.61 26.94 -8.31
N LEU A 594 18.36 25.82 -9.02
CA LEU A 594 19.30 24.96 -9.79
C LEU A 594 20.38 24.17 -9.00
N LEU A 595 20.41 22.85 -9.31
CA LEU A 595 21.53 21.88 -9.39
C LEU A 595 22.00 21.14 -8.11
N ILE A 596 21.95 19.80 -8.11
CA ILE A 596 23.02 18.89 -8.60
C ILE A 596 22.50 17.43 -8.69
N VAL A 597 22.80 16.77 -9.82
CA VAL A 597 22.67 15.34 -10.13
C VAL A 597 24.03 14.69 -9.93
N LEU A 598 24.13 13.55 -9.21
CA LEU A 598 25.10 12.43 -9.42
C LEU A 598 25.10 11.42 -8.24
N VAL A 599 24.20 10.40 -8.23
CA VAL A 599 24.37 9.18 -7.37
C VAL A 599 23.92 7.85 -8.04
N ILE A 600 23.37 7.85 -9.26
CA ILE A 600 22.63 6.67 -9.80
C ILE A 600 23.51 5.47 -10.26
N VAL A 601 24.84 5.56 -10.25
CA VAL A 601 25.69 4.48 -10.84
C VAL A 601 26.13 3.40 -9.83
N VAL A 602 25.94 3.58 -8.52
CA VAL A 602 26.43 2.60 -7.51
C VAL A 602 25.37 1.55 -7.12
N ILE A 603 24.08 1.86 -7.25
CA ILE A 603 22.98 0.99 -6.78
C ILE A 603 22.81 -0.26 -7.66
N VAL A 604 22.99 -0.15 -8.98
CA VAL A 604 22.84 -1.27 -9.92
C VAL A 604 23.97 -2.32 -9.77
N ALA A 605 25.16 -1.91 -9.31
CA ALA A 605 26.28 -2.82 -9.11
C ALA A 605 26.17 -3.65 -7.82
N ILE A 606 25.50 -3.12 -6.79
CA ILE A 606 25.31 -3.81 -5.51
C ILE A 606 24.23 -4.88 -5.61
N ALA A 607 23.10 -4.58 -6.26
CA ALA A 607 22.02 -5.54 -6.51
C ALA A 607 22.48 -6.75 -7.33
N GLY A 608 23.31 -6.55 -8.37
CA GLY A 608 23.87 -7.64 -9.16
C GLY A 608 24.86 -8.54 -8.40
N TRP A 609 25.60 -7.99 -7.43
CA TRP A 609 26.55 -8.75 -6.62
C TRP A 609 25.86 -9.56 -5.51
N LEU A 610 24.82 -9.00 -4.87
CA LEU A 610 24.01 -9.69 -3.87
C LEU A 610 23.27 -10.89 -4.50
N TYR A 611 22.72 -10.72 -5.70
CA TYR A 611 22.08 -11.79 -6.47
C TYR A 611 23.04 -12.94 -6.84
N TRP A 612 24.26 -12.62 -7.29
CA TRP A 612 25.27 -13.65 -7.60
C TRP A 612 25.70 -14.46 -6.36
N ARG A 613 25.72 -13.82 -5.19
CA ARG A 613 26.13 -14.46 -3.92
C ARG A 613 25.06 -15.40 -3.36
N ARG A 614 23.76 -15.08 -3.49
CA ARG A 614 22.63 -15.97 -3.14
C ARG A 614 22.71 -17.33 -3.85
N ARG A 615 23.21 -17.36 -5.09
CA ARG A 615 23.22 -18.56 -5.94
C ARG A 615 24.32 -19.58 -5.60
N ASN A 616 25.39 -19.15 -4.92
CA ASN A 616 26.62 -19.96 -4.78
C ASN A 616 26.95 -20.34 -3.32
N ALA A 617 26.04 -20.11 -2.37
CA ALA A 617 26.24 -20.56 -0.99
C ALA A 617 26.06 -22.09 -0.91
N PRO A 618 27.07 -22.87 -0.46
CA PRO A 618 26.91 -24.30 -0.28
C PRO A 618 25.91 -24.58 0.85
N LYS A 619 24.98 -25.50 0.63
CA LYS A 619 24.05 -26.01 1.64
C LYS A 619 24.87 -26.67 2.75
N VAL A 620 24.81 -26.12 3.96
CA VAL A 620 25.35 -26.75 5.16
C VAL A 620 24.29 -27.71 5.66
N GLU A 621 24.52 -29.02 5.52
CA GLU A 621 23.78 -30.03 6.29
C GLU A 621 24.14 -29.83 7.77
N LEU A 622 23.13 -29.59 8.60
CA LEU A 622 23.25 -29.58 10.06
C LEU A 622 22.73 -30.93 10.56
N GLU A 623 23.62 -31.69 11.21
CA GLU A 623 23.28 -32.78 12.14
C GLU A 623 22.68 -32.23 13.44
#